data_AF-A0A8S3WFW8-F1
#
_entry.id   AF-A0A8S3WFW8-F1
#
_cell.length_a   1.000
_cell.length_b   1.000
_cell.length_c   1.000
_cell.angle_alpha   90.00
_cell.angle_beta   90.00
_cell.angle_gamma   90.00
#
_symmetry.space_group_name_H-M   'P 1'
#
loop_
_entity.id
_entity.type
_entity.pdbx_description
1 polymer ?
#
loop_
_entity_poly.entity_id
_entity_poly.type
_entity_poly.pdbx_seq_one_letter_code
_entity_poly.pdbx_strand_id
1 'polypeptide(L)'
;MPQKDCSIQVSIRVQPCRSKFEVFVDVFMSNSSGSTPAEGGAQPPSEPDPDLDSMHMMLDPHLRPISPDLSNEESKRIFEEHKQLAQEYLKTQTELAYLSNHKSELEENMDSEELRQKREIIQLENEKDSLLKLYCTLKKQLARAENESWLLQEDMPHE
;
A
#
# COMPACT_ATOMS: atom_id res chain seq x y z
N MET A 1 -22.53 16.98 -25.96
CA MET A 1 -21.14 16.97 -25.47
C MET A 1 -20.71 15.51 -25.45
N PRO A 2 -19.75 15.06 -26.26
CA PRO A 2 -19.34 13.66 -26.26
C PRO A 2 -18.54 13.34 -24.99
N GLN A 3 -18.92 12.29 -24.27
CA GLN A 3 -18.10 11.74 -23.20
C GLN A 3 -16.86 11.11 -23.84
N LYS A 4 -15.68 11.51 -23.36
CA LYS A 4 -14.41 10.93 -23.77
C LYS A 4 -14.17 9.73 -22.86
N ASP A 5 -14.23 8.52 -23.41
CA ASP A 5 -13.86 7.33 -22.65
C ASP A 5 -12.35 7.37 -22.41
N CYS A 6 -11.97 7.64 -21.17
CA CYS A 6 -10.58 7.71 -20.75
C CYS A 6 -10.11 6.30 -20.38
N SER A 7 -9.21 5.73 -21.17
CA SER A 7 -8.64 4.41 -20.88
C SER A 7 -7.35 4.61 -20.07
N ILE A 8 -7.33 4.08 -18.85
CA ILE A 8 -6.20 4.17 -17.93
C ILE A 8 -5.34 2.93 -18.15
N GLN A 9 -4.09 3.13 -18.59
CA GLN A 9 -3.11 2.05 -18.63
C GLN A 9 -2.16 2.18 -17.44
N VAL A 10 -2.06 1.10 -16.66
CA VAL A 10 -1.18 1.01 -15.49
C VAL A 10 0.02 0.15 -15.86
N SER A 11 1.22 0.72 -15.80
CA SER A 11 2.46 -0.02 -15.98
C SER A 11 3.24 -0.03 -14.67
N ILE A 12 3.56 -1.22 -14.16
CA ILE A 12 4.35 -1.39 -12.94
C ILE A 12 5.79 -1.62 -13.37
N ARG A 13 6.69 -0.69 -13.01
CA ARG A 13 8.14 -0.80 -13.25
C ARG A 13 8.87 -0.85 -11.91
N VAL A 14 9.70 -1.87 -11.75
CA VAL A 14 10.63 -1.96 -10.62
C VAL A 14 11.97 -1.36 -11.05
N GLN A 15 12.39 -0.24 -10.44
CA GLN A 15 13.71 0.36 -10.70
C GLN A 15 14.66 0.13 -9.51
N PRO A 16 15.91 -0.29 -9.75
CA PRO A 16 16.92 -0.34 -8.71
C PRO A 16 17.47 1.07 -8.45
N CYS A 17 17.10 1.67 -7.32
CA CYS A 17 17.71 2.89 -6.81
C CYS A 17 18.59 2.59 -5.58
N ARG A 18 19.59 3.45 -5.36
CA ARG A 18 20.85 3.27 -4.58
C ARG A 18 20.80 2.59 -3.19
N SER A 19 19.63 2.25 -2.65
CA SER A 19 19.50 1.52 -1.40
C SER A 19 18.20 0.72 -1.22
N LYS A 20 17.22 0.79 -2.14
CA LYS A 20 15.94 0.03 -2.09
C LYS A 20 15.35 -0.17 -3.49
N PHE A 21 14.64 -1.29 -3.68
CA PHE A 21 13.75 -1.48 -4.83
C PHE A 21 12.51 -0.61 -4.63
N GLU A 22 12.26 0.32 -5.55
CA GLU A 22 11.07 1.17 -5.54
C GLU A 22 10.13 0.70 -6.64
N VAL A 23 8.88 0.41 -6.27
CA VAL A 23 7.82 0.03 -7.21
C VAL A 23 7.23 1.33 -7.75
N PHE A 24 7.53 1.64 -9.00
CA PHE A 24 6.92 2.76 -9.71
C PHE A 24 5.68 2.26 -10.44
N VAL A 25 4.55 2.89 -10.17
CA VAL A 25 3.29 2.66 -10.89
C VAL A 25 3.10 3.84 -11.82
N ASP A 26 3.49 3.69 -13.08
CA ASP A 26 3.29 4.70 -14.11
C ASP A 26 1.87 4.58 -14.65
N VAL A 27 1.06 5.61 -14.43
CA VAL A 27 -0.31 5.70 -14.95
C VAL A 27 -0.27 6.52 -16.24
N PHE A 28 -0.43 5.87 -17.39
CA PHE A 28 -0.52 6.53 -18.70
C PHE A 28 -1.98 6.77 -19.06
N MET A 29 -2.35 8.03 -19.27
CA MET A 29 -3.62 8.39 -19.90
C MET A 29 -3.45 8.37 -21.42
N SER A 30 -4.02 7.37 -22.09
CA SER A 30 -4.10 7.33 -23.56
C SER A 30 -5.54 7.55 -24.00
N ASN A 31 -5.74 8.56 -24.86
CA ASN A 31 -7.03 8.80 -25.49
C ASN A 31 -7.30 7.69 -26.52
N SER A 32 -8.19 6.76 -26.19
CA SER A 32 -8.70 5.78 -27.12
C SER A 32 -10.11 6.18 -27.54
N SER A 33 -10.35 6.32 -28.85
CA SER A 33 -11.66 6.66 -29.40
C SER A 33 -12.54 5.41 -29.44
N GLY A 34 -13.67 5.44 -28.74
CA GLY A 34 -14.49 4.27 -28.42
C GLY A 34 -15.47 3.77 -29.50
N SER A 35 -16.17 2.69 -29.15
CA SER A 35 -17.39 2.21 -29.81
C SER A 35 -18.27 1.47 -28.80
N THR A 36 -19.52 1.94 -28.65
CA THR A 36 -20.63 1.39 -27.83
C THR A 36 -21.31 0.19 -28.53
N PRO A 37 -22.06 -0.68 -27.81
CA PRO A 37 -23.52 -0.51 -27.77
C PRO A 37 -24.28 -1.01 -26.50
N ALA A 38 -25.32 -0.25 -26.16
CA ALA A 38 -26.71 -0.54 -25.74
C ALA A 38 -27.16 -1.84 -25.00
N GLU A 39 -28.03 -1.57 -24.00
CA GLU A 39 -29.37 -2.17 -23.74
C GLU A 39 -29.58 -3.24 -22.63
N GLY A 40 -30.14 -2.79 -21.50
CA GLY A 40 -31.37 -3.28 -20.84
C GLY A 40 -31.57 -4.77 -20.50
N GLY A 41 -31.53 -5.10 -19.21
CA GLY A 41 -32.11 -6.35 -18.67
C GLY A 41 -31.90 -6.50 -17.16
N ALA A 42 -32.96 -6.82 -16.41
CA ALA A 42 -32.93 -6.99 -14.95
C ALA A 42 -31.97 -8.12 -14.52
N GLN A 43 -31.02 -7.81 -13.62
CA GLN A 43 -30.02 -8.77 -13.13
C GLN A 43 -30.51 -9.53 -11.87
N PRO A 44 -30.60 -10.87 -11.91
CA PRO A 44 -30.69 -11.73 -10.72
C PRO A 44 -29.30 -11.77 -10.01
N PRO A 45 -29.16 -12.42 -8.83
CA PRO A 45 -28.07 -12.12 -7.89
C PRO A 45 -26.71 -12.31 -8.56
N SER A 46 -25.89 -11.26 -8.45
CA SER A 46 -24.60 -11.06 -9.11
C SER A 46 -23.68 -12.27 -8.98
N GLU A 47 -23.61 -13.07 -10.05
CA GLU A 47 -22.48 -13.93 -10.37
C GLU A 47 -21.19 -13.08 -10.37
N PRO A 48 -20.05 -13.58 -9.85
CA PRO A 48 -18.79 -12.87 -9.93
C PRO A 48 -18.44 -12.67 -11.40
N ASP A 49 -18.27 -11.40 -11.78
CA ASP A 49 -17.95 -10.99 -13.14
C ASP A 49 -16.71 -11.77 -13.64
N PRO A 50 -16.81 -12.58 -14.71
CA PRO A 50 -15.71 -13.43 -15.17
C PRO A 50 -14.45 -12.63 -15.53
N ASP A 51 -14.60 -11.34 -15.84
CA ASP A 51 -13.48 -10.44 -16.11
C ASP A 51 -12.68 -10.11 -14.83
N LEU A 52 -13.32 -10.13 -13.65
CA LEU A 52 -12.65 -9.93 -12.37
C LEU A 52 -11.85 -11.17 -11.93
N ASP A 53 -12.30 -12.35 -12.34
CA ASP A 53 -11.69 -13.62 -11.99
C ASP A 53 -10.23 -13.74 -12.50
N SER A 54 -9.96 -13.14 -13.66
CA SER A 54 -8.64 -13.16 -14.31
C SER A 54 -7.70 -12.01 -13.89
N MET A 55 -8.15 -11.07 -13.05
CA MET A 55 -7.34 -9.87 -12.71
C MET A 55 -5.97 -10.20 -12.11
N HIS A 56 -5.85 -11.30 -11.37
CA HIS A 56 -4.58 -11.75 -10.80
C HIS A 56 -3.50 -12.00 -11.87
N MET A 57 -3.87 -12.19 -13.14
CA MET A 57 -2.92 -12.31 -14.26
C MET A 57 -2.23 -11.00 -14.63
N MET A 58 -2.78 -9.84 -14.22
CA MET A 58 -2.14 -8.53 -14.41
C MET A 58 -0.94 -8.31 -13.50
N LEU A 59 -0.83 -9.09 -12.41
CA LEU A 59 0.30 -9.02 -11.49
C LEU A 59 1.59 -9.55 -12.12
N ASP A 60 2.73 -9.17 -11.54
CA ASP A 60 4.02 -9.79 -11.82
C ASP A 60 3.92 -11.30 -11.56
N PRO A 61 4.52 -12.17 -12.40
CA PRO A 61 4.51 -13.62 -12.22
C PRO A 61 4.82 -14.11 -10.79
N HIS A 62 5.71 -13.43 -10.06
CA HIS A 62 6.05 -13.85 -8.69
C HIS A 62 4.98 -13.50 -7.66
N LEU A 63 4.07 -12.57 -7.96
CA LEU A 63 2.98 -12.12 -7.09
C LEU A 63 1.65 -12.82 -7.39
N ARG A 64 1.60 -13.71 -8.39
CA ARG A 64 0.37 -14.42 -8.76
C ARG A 64 0.10 -15.60 -7.81
N PRO A 65 -1.17 -15.97 -7.59
CA PRO A 65 -1.52 -17.21 -6.92
C PRO A 65 -0.86 -18.41 -7.60
N ILE A 66 -0.22 -19.27 -6.81
CA ILE A 66 0.42 -20.49 -7.30
C ILE A 66 -0.67 -21.48 -7.70
N SER A 67 -0.55 -22.09 -8.89
CA SER A 67 -1.54 -23.05 -9.39
C SER A 67 -1.83 -24.16 -8.38
N PRO A 68 -3.10 -24.49 -8.13
CA PRO A 68 -3.46 -25.46 -7.10
C PRO A 68 -3.13 -26.89 -7.54
N ASP A 69 -2.82 -27.74 -6.57
CA ASP A 69 -2.83 -29.19 -6.76
C ASP A 69 -4.29 -29.69 -6.79
N LEU A 70 -4.69 -30.27 -7.91
CA LEU A 70 -6.06 -30.73 -8.13
C LEU A 70 -6.44 -31.95 -7.26
N SER A 71 -5.45 -32.66 -6.71
CA SER A 71 -5.65 -33.81 -5.83
C SER A 71 -5.85 -33.43 -4.36
N ASN A 72 -5.52 -32.19 -3.98
CA ASN A 72 -5.58 -31.71 -2.60
C ASN A 72 -6.58 -30.56 -2.44
N GLU A 73 -7.63 -30.78 -1.65
CA GLU A 73 -8.66 -29.78 -1.36
C GLU A 73 -8.12 -28.55 -0.61
N GLU A 74 -7.12 -28.73 0.25
CA GLU A 74 -6.49 -27.61 0.96
C GLU A 74 -5.75 -26.69 -0.01
N SER A 75 -5.07 -27.26 -1.01
CA SER A 75 -4.35 -26.48 -2.03
C SER A 75 -5.31 -25.63 -2.87
N LYS A 76 -6.48 -26.18 -3.23
CA LYS A 76 -7.53 -25.43 -3.95
C LYS A 76 -8.06 -24.27 -3.11
N ARG A 77 -8.29 -24.49 -1.81
CA ARG A 77 -8.74 -23.43 -0.91
C ARG A 77 -7.71 -22.28 -0.83
N ILE A 78 -6.44 -22.61 -0.62
CA ILE A 78 -5.37 -21.61 -0.51
C ILE A 78 -5.24 -20.79 -1.80
N PHE A 79 -5.35 -21.45 -2.97
CA PHE A 79 -5.33 -20.75 -4.25
C PHE A 79 -6.44 -19.70 -4.36
N GLU A 80 -7.66 -20.05 -3.97
CA GLU A 80 -8.80 -19.14 -4.04
C GLU A 80 -8.67 -17.97 -3.05
N GLU A 81 -8.16 -18.21 -1.84
CA GLU A 81 -7.85 -17.14 -0.88
C GLU A 81 -6.79 -16.18 -1.44
N HIS A 82 -5.72 -16.72 -2.03
CA HIS A 82 -4.66 -15.91 -2.63
C HIS A 82 -5.16 -15.10 -3.84
N LYS A 83 -6.14 -15.63 -4.58
CA LYS A 83 -6.78 -14.93 -5.69
C LYS A 83 -7.56 -13.70 -5.22
N GLN A 84 -8.30 -13.82 -4.12
CA GLN A 84 -8.99 -12.71 -3.48
C GLN A 84 -7.99 -11.65 -2.99
N LEU A 85 -6.91 -12.09 -2.34
CA LEU A 85 -5.86 -11.17 -1.87
C LEU A 85 -5.17 -10.43 -3.03
N ALA A 86 -4.90 -11.13 -4.14
CA ALA A 86 -4.36 -10.53 -5.35
C ALA A 86 -5.28 -9.42 -5.92
N GLN A 87 -6.59 -9.66 -5.92
CA GLN A 87 -7.59 -8.67 -6.32
C GLN A 87 -7.59 -7.44 -5.39
N GLU A 88 -7.57 -7.65 -4.08
CA GLU A 88 -7.51 -6.54 -3.11
C GLU A 88 -6.23 -5.73 -3.23
N TYR A 89 -5.09 -6.40 -3.48
CA TYR A 89 -3.83 -5.73 -3.73
C TYR A 89 -3.92 -4.82 -4.95
N LEU A 90 -4.43 -5.31 -6.10
CA LEU A 90 -4.60 -4.49 -7.31
C LEU A 90 -5.51 -3.28 -7.09
N LYS A 91 -6.61 -3.48 -6.36
CA LYS A 91 -7.52 -2.38 -5.98
C LYS A 91 -6.78 -1.33 -5.16
N THR A 92 -6.06 -1.75 -4.13
CA THR A 92 -5.30 -0.87 -3.24
C THR A 92 -4.19 -0.13 -3.99
N GLN A 93 -3.49 -0.81 -4.90
CA GLN A 93 -2.46 -0.18 -5.74
C GLN A 93 -3.06 0.90 -6.66
N THR A 94 -4.22 0.63 -7.25
CA THR A 94 -4.92 1.59 -8.10
C THR A 94 -5.37 2.81 -7.31
N GLU A 95 -5.93 2.60 -6.11
CA GLU A 95 -6.33 3.68 -5.22
C GLU A 95 -5.14 4.53 -4.77
N LEU A 96 -4.03 3.89 -4.37
CA LEU A 96 -2.80 4.58 -3.97
C LEU A 96 -2.26 5.47 -5.10
N ALA A 97 -2.24 4.95 -6.34
CA ALA A 97 -1.81 5.71 -7.50
C ALA A 97 -2.74 6.91 -7.78
N TYR A 98 -4.06 6.69 -7.74
CA TYR A 98 -5.06 7.74 -7.93
C TYR A 98 -4.90 8.87 -6.89
N LEU A 99 -4.79 8.51 -5.61
CA LEU A 99 -4.63 9.47 -4.52
C LEU A 99 -3.28 10.21 -4.60
N SER A 100 -2.20 9.51 -4.97
CA SER A 100 -0.88 10.13 -5.16
C SER A 100 -0.90 11.17 -6.28
N ASN A 101 -1.55 10.86 -7.39
CA ASN A 101 -1.68 11.78 -8.52
C ASN A 101 -2.55 13.00 -8.15
N HIS A 102 -3.72 12.76 -7.56
CA HIS A 102 -4.61 13.83 -7.13
C HIS A 102 -3.98 14.74 -6.06
N LYS A 103 -3.20 14.17 -5.14
CA LYS A 103 -2.40 14.93 -4.19
C LYS A 103 -1.38 15.82 -4.91
N SER A 104 -0.67 15.28 -5.90
CA SER A 104 0.35 16.02 -6.64
C SER A 104 -0.27 17.18 -7.43
N GLU A 105 -1.42 16.95 -8.06
CA GLU A 105 -2.20 17.99 -8.75
C GLU A 105 -2.66 19.09 -7.79
N LEU A 106 -3.15 18.72 -6.60
CA LEU A 106 -3.50 19.69 -5.57
C LEU A 106 -2.29 20.50 -5.12
N GLU A 107 -1.14 19.85 -4.90
CA GLU A 107 0.09 20.52 -4.49
C GLU A 107 0.63 21.47 -5.58
N GLU A 108 0.52 21.13 -6.86
CA GLU A 108 0.88 22.02 -7.97
C GLU A 108 0.01 23.28 -8.02
N ASN A 109 -1.26 23.17 -7.61
CA ASN A 109 -2.21 24.28 -7.57
C ASN A 109 -2.08 25.16 -6.30
N MET A 110 -1.27 24.78 -5.31
CA MET A 110 -1.08 25.54 -4.07
C MET A 110 -0.02 26.64 -4.19
N ASP A 111 -0.11 27.66 -3.33
CA ASP A 111 0.93 28.68 -3.23
C ASP A 111 2.25 28.10 -2.69
N SER A 112 3.37 28.60 -3.22
CA SER A 112 4.72 28.13 -2.88
C SER A 112 5.08 28.30 -1.38
N GLU A 113 4.56 29.35 -0.73
CA GLU A 113 4.78 29.62 0.70
C GLU A 113 3.97 28.64 1.56
N GLU A 114 2.70 28.41 1.21
CA GLU A 114 1.85 27.44 1.90
C GLU A 114 2.43 26.02 1.81
N LEU A 115 2.94 25.63 0.64
CA LEU A 115 3.64 24.37 0.44
C LEU A 115 4.90 24.26 1.30
N ARG A 116 5.66 25.34 1.43
CA ARG A 116 6.87 25.36 2.28
C ARG A 116 6.51 25.14 3.74
N GLN A 117 5.52 25.88 4.24
CA GLN A 117 5.05 25.76 5.62
C GLN A 117 4.51 24.35 5.91
N LYS A 118 3.74 23.77 4.99
CA LYS A 118 3.24 22.40 5.11
C LYS A 118 4.38 21.38 5.23
N ARG A 119 5.42 21.50 4.39
CA ARG A 119 6.61 20.63 4.47
C ARG A 119 7.36 20.78 5.79
N GLU A 120 7.50 22.00 6.28
CA GLU A 120 8.15 22.29 7.57
C GLU A 120 7.38 21.66 8.74
N ILE A 121 6.05 21.79 8.75
CA ILE A 121 5.20 21.16 9.77
C ILE A 121 5.38 19.64 9.77
N ILE A 122 5.31 19.00 8.60
CA ILE A 122 5.51 17.54 8.48
C ILE A 122 6.89 17.12 9.00
N GLN A 123 7.94 17.91 8.70
CA GLN A 123 9.28 17.63 9.20
C GLN A 123 9.35 17.72 10.72
N LEU A 124 8.81 18.78 11.31
CA LEU A 124 8.80 18.99 12.76
C LEU A 124 8.00 17.90 13.49
N GLU A 125 6.88 17.45 12.93
CA GLU A 125 6.09 16.34 13.49
C GLU A 125 6.90 15.02 13.49
N ASN A 126 7.61 14.72 12.41
CA ASN A 126 8.48 13.55 12.32
C ASN A 126 9.65 13.60 13.32
N GLU A 127 10.26 14.78 13.51
CA GLU A 127 11.30 14.98 14.50
C GLU A 127 10.74 14.81 15.92
N LYS A 128 9.59 15.41 16.22
CA LYS A 128 8.88 15.24 17.49
C LYS A 128 8.62 13.77 17.80
N ASP A 129 8.09 13.01 16.84
CA ASP A 129 7.80 11.59 17.02
C ASP A 129 9.07 10.76 17.22
N SER A 130 10.15 11.11 16.53
CA SER A 130 11.46 10.48 16.70
C SER A 130 12.03 10.76 18.10
N LEU A 131 11.94 12.00 18.57
CA LEU A 131 12.34 12.40 19.92
C LEU A 131 11.51 11.67 20.98
N LEU A 132 10.20 11.55 20.80
CA LEU A 132 9.33 10.82 21.74
C LEU A 132 9.71 9.34 21.81
N LYS A 133 9.97 8.69 20.67
CA LYS A 133 10.44 7.29 20.63
C LYS A 133 11.77 7.12 21.36
N LEU A 134 12.71 8.06 21.17
CA LEU A 134 13.99 8.05 21.87
C LEU A 134 13.80 8.25 23.37
N TYR A 135 13.03 9.25 23.78
CA TYR A 135 12.71 9.51 25.18
C TYR A 135 12.08 8.28 25.85
N CYS A 136 11.09 7.66 25.22
CA CYS A 136 10.47 6.44 25.74
C CYS A 136 11.47 5.29 25.88
N THR A 137 12.40 5.15 24.94
CA THR A 137 13.46 4.15 24.99
C THR A 137 14.41 4.42 26.16
N LEU A 138 14.91 5.65 26.30
CA LEU A 138 15.82 6.04 27.38
C LEU A 138 15.17 5.90 28.75
N LYS A 139 13.90 6.30 28.88
CA LYS A 139 13.13 6.14 30.12
C LYS A 139 13.00 4.68 30.53
N LYS A 140 12.76 3.77 29.58
CA LYS A 140 12.72 2.33 29.84
C LYS A 140 14.10 1.79 30.25
N GLN A 141 15.17 2.27 29.65
CA GLN A 141 16.53 1.88 30.02
C GLN A 141 16.90 2.34 31.43
N LEU A 142 16.54 3.57 31.79
CA LEU A 142 16.77 4.13 33.12
C LEU A 142 16.01 3.34 34.19
N ALA A 143 14.72 3.05 33.98
CA ALA A 143 13.93 2.24 34.91
C ALA A 143 14.51 0.81 35.09
N ARG A 144 15.08 0.22 34.02
CA ARG A 144 15.80 -1.06 34.14
C ARG A 144 17.05 -0.91 34.99
N ALA A 145 17.89 0.08 34.71
CA ALA A 145 19.13 0.31 35.45
C ALA A 145 18.87 0.58 36.95
N GLU A 146 17.82 1.34 37.28
CA GLU A 146 17.40 1.56 38.67
C GLU A 146 16.97 0.25 39.34
N ASN A 147 16.15 -0.57 38.68
CA ASN A 147 15.74 -1.86 39.21
C ASN A 147 16.93 -2.82 39.42
N GLU A 148 17.85 -2.92 38.45
CA GLU A 148 19.07 -3.73 38.57
C GLU A 148 19.98 -3.22 39.68
N SER A 149 20.10 -1.90 39.84
CA SER A 149 20.86 -1.27 40.93
C SER A 149 20.27 -1.60 42.30
N TRP A 150 18.95 -1.65 42.44
CA TRP A 150 18.29 -2.07 43.68
C TRP A 150 18.52 -3.56 44.00
N LEU A 151 18.52 -4.42 42.97
CA LEU A 151 18.76 -5.86 43.15
C LEU A 151 20.19 -6.19 43.62
N LEU A 152 21.19 -5.42 43.19
CA LEU A 152 22.59 -5.61 43.62
C LEU A 152 22.88 -5.17 45.06
N GLN A 153 21.99 -4.37 45.67
CA GLN A 153 22.21 -3.83 47.00
C GLN A 153 21.71 -4.74 48.13
N GLU A 154 20.86 -5.74 47.83
CA GLU A 154 20.35 -6.72 48.80
C GLU A 154 21.27 -7.95 48.99
N ASP A 155 22.31 -8.12 48.16
CA ASP A 155 23.21 -9.29 48.17
C ASP A 155 24.51 -9.09 48.99
N MET A 156 24.57 -8.10 49.89
CA MET A 156 25.68 -7.96 50.83
C MET A 156 25.50 -8.95 52.01
N PRO A 157 26.40 -9.95 52.19
CA PRO A 157 26.29 -10.86 53.32
C PRO A 157 26.53 -10.10 54.62
N HIS A 158 25.51 -10.07 55.48
CA HIS A 158 25.66 -9.68 56.87
C HIS A 158 26.41 -10.80 57.61
N GLU A 159 27.57 -10.44 58.17
CA GLU A 159 28.48 -11.31 58.95
C GLU A 159 27.82 -11.84 60.24
#